data_AF-A0A180G790-F1
#
_entry.id   AF-A0A180G790-F1
#
_cell.length_a   1.000
_cell.length_b   1.000
_cell.length_c   1.000
_cell.angle_alpha   90.00
_cell.angle_beta   90.00
_cell.angle_gamma   90.00
#
_symmetry.space_group_name_H-M   'P 1'
#
loop_
_entity.id
_entity.type
_entity.pdbx_description
1 polymer ?
#
loop_
_entity_poly.entity_id
_entity_poly.type
_entity_poly.pdbx_seq_one_letter_code
_entity_poly.pdbx_strand_id
1 'polypeptide(L)'
;MELDCYTNQHQKCTVLHPVQNVIALQAQKKLQVFNIKLKQKVKSHANHENVLFWKWINDSTLEKVTKTTVYPWATLNPTSTPVKVFDQNKNLAGQQIITYLASPNKKWMVLVGITINPSVLKVKISMQLHNKDCAISQSIKGHAASFANYC
;
A
#
# COMPACT_ATOMS: atom_id res chain seq x y z
N MET A 1 13.41 7.40 8.24
CA MET A 1 13.83 6.14 7.59
C MET A 1 12.56 5.31 7.42
N GLU A 2 11.92 5.42 6.26
CA GLU A 2 10.61 4.79 6.00
C GLU A 2 10.87 3.35 5.51
N LEU A 3 10.62 2.36 6.36
CA LEU A 3 10.77 0.94 6.03
C LEU A 3 9.53 0.48 5.27
N ASP A 4 9.51 0.73 3.96
CA ASP A 4 8.51 0.16 3.06
C ASP A 4 8.80 -1.32 2.83
N CYS A 5 7.76 -2.15 2.89
CA CYS A 5 7.88 -3.59 2.98
C CYS A 5 7.72 -4.29 1.62
N TYR A 6 8.79 -4.93 1.15
CA TYR A 6 8.84 -5.66 -0.12
C TYR A 6 8.82 -7.17 0.16
N THR A 7 7.74 -7.87 -0.21
CA THR A 7 7.67 -9.32 -0.01
C THR A 7 8.24 -10.08 -1.22
N ASN A 8 9.53 -10.42 -1.17
CA ASN A 8 10.09 -11.51 -1.97
C ASN A 8 10.22 -12.77 -1.09
N GLN A 9 9.22 -13.64 -1.26
CA GLN A 9 9.09 -15.05 -0.92
C GLN A 9 9.38 -15.63 0.49
N HIS A 10 10.14 -15.06 1.42
CA HIS A 10 10.34 -15.73 2.73
C HIS A 10 10.48 -14.87 4.00
N GLN A 11 10.21 -13.57 3.96
CA GLN A 11 10.36 -12.72 5.15
C GLN A 11 9.04 -12.07 5.57
N LYS A 12 8.64 -12.29 6.84
CA LYS A 12 7.46 -11.69 7.48
C LYS A 12 7.64 -10.18 7.52
N CYS A 13 7.19 -9.51 6.47
CA CYS A 13 7.32 -8.07 6.39
C CYS A 13 6.50 -7.44 7.52
N THR A 14 7.01 -6.35 8.07
CA THR A 14 6.49 -5.71 9.27
C THR A 14 6.73 -4.21 9.14
N VAL A 15 5.67 -3.40 9.22
CA VAL A 15 5.72 -1.95 9.02
C VAL A 15 5.31 -1.24 10.31
N LEU A 16 6.22 -0.42 10.85
CA LEU A 16 5.96 0.41 12.03
C LEU A 16 5.07 1.60 11.67
N HIS A 17 4.19 1.98 12.59
CA HIS A 17 3.42 3.21 12.47
C HIS A 17 4.37 4.42 12.54
N PRO A 18 4.15 5.49 11.75
CA PRO A 18 5.05 6.64 11.69
C PRO A 18 5.25 7.44 12.99
N VAL A 19 4.43 7.20 14.03
CA VAL A 19 4.35 8.05 15.23
C VAL A 19 4.04 7.21 16.47
N GLN A 20 3.04 6.33 16.37
CA GLN A 20 2.58 5.52 17.50
C GLN A 20 3.42 4.25 17.67
N ASN A 21 3.38 3.66 18.88
CA ASN A 21 3.95 2.33 19.17
C ASN A 21 3.08 1.19 18.62
N VAL A 22 2.75 1.29 17.34
CA VAL A 22 1.87 0.37 16.63
C VAL A 22 2.64 -0.24 15.46
N ILE A 23 2.38 -1.52 15.19
CA ILE A 23 3.06 -2.27 14.13
C ILE A 23 2.05 -3.08 13.33
N ALA A 24 2.19 -3.05 12.01
CA ALA A 24 1.39 -3.83 11.09
C ALA A 24 2.23 -4.97 10.51
N LEU A 25 1.75 -6.20 10.67
CA LEU A 25 2.41 -7.40 10.17
C LEU A 25 1.40 -8.32 9.49
N GLN A 26 1.89 -9.08 8.53
CA GLN A 26 1.09 -10.12 7.88
C GLN A 26 1.48 -11.50 8.39
N ALA A 27 0.48 -12.28 8.81
CA ALA A 27 0.61 -13.69 9.12
C ALA A 27 -0.34 -14.47 8.21
N GLN A 28 0.23 -15.31 7.33
CA GLN A 28 -0.54 -16.00 6.29
C GLN A 28 -1.33 -14.98 5.43
N LYS A 29 -2.66 -15.12 5.36
CA LYS A 29 -3.57 -14.17 4.68
C LYS A 29 -4.19 -13.14 5.61
N LYS A 30 -3.77 -13.06 6.88
CA LYS A 30 -4.29 -12.10 7.86
C LYS A 30 -3.33 -10.94 8.03
N LEU A 31 -3.83 -9.72 7.81
CA LEU A 31 -3.12 -8.50 8.16
C LEU A 31 -3.50 -8.14 9.60
N GLN A 32 -2.51 -7.89 10.45
CA GLN A 32 -2.69 -7.67 11.88
C GLN A 32 -1.98 -6.41 12.32
N VAL A 33 -2.64 -5.65 13.20
CA VAL A 33 -2.12 -4.42 13.80
C VAL A 33 -1.99 -4.67 15.29
N PHE A 34 -0.79 -4.47 15.82
CA PHE A 34 -0.46 -4.68 17.22
C PHE A 34 0.04 -3.39 17.86
N ASN A 35 -0.35 -3.15 19.11
CA ASN A 35 0.27 -2.16 19.96
C ASN A 35 1.45 -2.82 20.66
N ILE A 36 2.66 -2.34 20.37
CA ILE A 36 3.91 -2.91 20.87
C ILE A 36 4.03 -2.66 22.38
N LYS A 37 3.67 -1.46 22.84
CA LYS A 37 3.78 -1.08 24.25
C LYS A 37 2.85 -1.90 25.14
N LEU A 38 1.62 -2.10 24.69
CA LEU A 38 0.61 -2.88 25.40
C LEU A 38 0.71 -4.39 25.13
N LYS A 39 1.54 -4.81 24.15
CA LYS A 39 1.63 -6.20 23.67
C LYS A 39 0.28 -6.79 23.28
N GLN A 40 -0.61 -5.97 22.74
CA GLN A 40 -1.99 -6.32 22.45
C GLN A 40 -2.29 -6.17 20.96
N LYS A 41 -3.10 -7.11 20.45
CA LYS A 41 -3.65 -7.03 19.10
C LYS A 41 -4.71 -5.93 19.07
N VAL A 42 -4.45 -4.86 18.31
CA VAL A 42 -5.38 -3.75 18.11
C VAL A 42 -6.44 -4.16 17.09
N LYS A 43 -6.01 -4.75 15.98
CA LYS A 43 -6.91 -5.08 14.87
C LYS A 43 -6.41 -6.24 14.03
N SER A 44 -7.32 -6.93 13.36
CA SER A 44 -6.96 -7.97 12.41
C SER A 44 -8.01 -8.06 11.31
N HIS A 45 -7.56 -8.26 10.08
CA HIS A 45 -8.42 -8.50 8.94
C HIS A 45 -7.92 -9.73 8.16
N ALA A 46 -8.81 -10.69 7.93
CA ALA A 46 -8.54 -11.85 7.07
C ALA A 46 -8.80 -11.46 5.62
N ASN A 47 -7.77 -11.56 4.77
CA ASN A 47 -7.90 -11.24 3.36
C ASN A 47 -8.26 -12.49 2.55
N HIS A 48 -9.12 -12.33 1.54
CA HIS A 48 -9.41 -13.39 0.58
C HIS A 48 -8.18 -13.71 -0.28
N GLU A 49 -7.46 -12.66 -0.68
CA GLU A 49 -6.23 -12.71 -1.47
C GLU A 49 -4.99 -12.41 -0.63
N ASN A 50 -3.81 -12.78 -1.14
CA ASN A 50 -2.55 -12.38 -0.54
C ASN A 50 -2.37 -10.86 -0.69
N VAL A 51 -2.02 -10.21 0.41
CA VAL A 51 -1.50 -8.83 0.38
C VAL A 51 -0.06 -8.90 -0.10
N LEU A 52 0.28 -8.10 -1.11
CA LEU A 52 1.60 -8.05 -1.74
C LEU A 52 2.40 -6.83 -1.28
N PHE A 53 1.73 -5.77 -0.87
CA PHE A 53 2.32 -4.53 -0.38
C PHE A 53 1.39 -3.87 0.63
N TRP A 54 1.94 -3.23 1.66
CA TRP A 54 1.17 -2.38 2.56
C TRP A 54 2.06 -1.29 3.15
N LYS A 55 1.44 -0.14 3.43
CA LYS A 55 2.13 1.06 3.93
C LYS A 55 1.18 1.93 4.75
N TRP A 56 1.68 2.59 5.78
CA TRP A 56 0.93 3.66 6.45
C TRP A 56 0.91 4.90 5.59
N ILE A 57 -0.26 5.39 5.20
CA ILE A 57 -0.39 6.59 4.37
C ILE A 57 -0.65 7.86 5.18
N ASN A 58 -1.00 7.69 6.45
CA ASN A 58 -1.10 8.71 7.49
C ASN A 58 -1.25 8.00 8.86
N ASP A 59 -1.38 8.78 9.93
CA ASP A 59 -1.48 8.30 11.32
C ASP A 59 -2.74 7.49 11.66
N SER A 60 -3.60 7.24 10.68
CA SER A 60 -4.88 6.57 10.90
C SER A 60 -5.25 5.53 9.85
N THR A 61 -4.49 5.45 8.75
CA THR A 61 -4.87 4.66 7.58
C THR A 61 -3.69 3.84 7.10
N LEU A 62 -3.89 2.53 7.07
CA LEU A 62 -2.99 1.57 6.48
C LEU A 62 -3.51 1.20 5.09
N GLU A 63 -2.70 1.41 4.06
CA GLU A 63 -3.01 0.94 2.71
C GLU A 63 -2.56 -0.51 2.55
N LYS A 64 -3.41 -1.36 1.96
CA LYS A 64 -3.01 -2.71 1.54
C LYS A 64 -3.31 -2.90 0.06
N VAL A 65 -2.39 -3.56 -0.64
CA VAL A 65 -2.47 -3.81 -2.09
C VAL A 65 -2.42 -5.31 -2.33
N THR A 66 -3.42 -5.85 -3.03
CA THR A 66 -3.43 -7.25 -3.47
C THR A 66 -2.84 -7.38 -4.88
N LYS A 67 -3.06 -8.50 -5.57
CA LYS A 67 -2.65 -8.65 -6.98
C LYS A 67 -3.41 -7.70 -7.91
N THR A 68 -4.64 -7.34 -7.56
CA THR A 68 -5.57 -6.65 -8.46
C THR A 68 -6.07 -5.34 -7.91
N THR A 69 -6.09 -5.16 -6.59
CA THR A 69 -6.91 -4.11 -5.98
C THR A 69 -6.18 -3.41 -4.84
N VAL A 70 -6.51 -2.13 -4.65
CA VAL A 70 -6.00 -1.25 -3.59
C VAL A 70 -7.12 -1.02 -2.55
N TYR A 71 -6.78 -1.19 -1.27
CA TYR A 71 -7.70 -1.13 -0.14
C TYR A 71 -7.12 -0.32 1.04
N PRO A 72 -7.52 0.95 1.22
CA PRO A 72 -7.23 1.67 2.43
C PRO A 72 -8.02 1.07 3.60
N TRP A 73 -7.37 1.02 4.76
CA TRP A 73 -7.93 0.51 6.00
C TRP A 73 -7.72 1.51 7.14
N ALA A 74 -8.80 2.14 7.59
CA ALA A 74 -8.77 3.07 8.72
C ALA A 74 -8.55 2.30 10.03
N THR A 75 -7.36 2.35 10.61
CA THR A 75 -6.98 1.51 11.76
C THR A 75 -7.46 2.05 13.10
N LEU A 76 -7.75 3.36 13.20
CA LEU A 76 -8.26 3.99 14.44
C LEU A 76 -9.71 3.60 14.75
N ASN A 77 -10.53 3.36 13.73
CA ASN A 77 -11.90 2.93 13.94
C ASN A 77 -11.93 1.41 14.18
N PRO A 78 -12.37 0.92 15.34
CA PRO A 78 -12.33 -0.52 15.67
C PRO A 78 -13.21 -1.37 14.75
N THR A 79 -14.31 -0.83 14.23
CA THR A 79 -15.27 -1.58 13.41
C THR A 79 -15.00 -1.51 11.91
N SER A 80 -14.07 -0.65 11.47
CA SER A 80 -13.86 -0.46 10.03
C SER A 80 -13.18 -1.67 9.39
N THR A 81 -13.63 -2.03 8.21
CA THR A 81 -12.99 -3.02 7.34
C THR A 81 -12.26 -2.31 6.19
N PRO A 82 -11.26 -2.95 5.56
CA PRO A 82 -10.62 -2.39 4.36
C PRO A 82 -11.64 -2.27 3.23
N VAL A 83 -11.72 -1.09 2.61
CA VAL A 83 -12.68 -0.79 1.53
C VAL A 83 -11.93 -0.67 0.22
N LYS A 84 -12.43 -1.30 -0.85
CA LYS A 84 -11.85 -1.17 -2.19
C LYS A 84 -11.95 0.28 -2.66
N VAL A 85 -10.86 0.83 -3.20
CA VAL A 85 -10.90 2.14 -3.88
C VAL A 85 -10.78 1.96 -5.38
N PHE A 86 -9.76 1.25 -5.87
CA PHE A 86 -9.56 1.06 -7.30
C PHE A 86 -8.83 -0.24 -7.63
N ASP A 87 -8.98 -0.67 -8.88
CA ASP A 87 -8.25 -1.80 -9.47
C ASP A 87 -6.96 -1.33 -10.14
N GLN A 88 -5.95 -2.18 -10.06
CA GLN A 88 -4.69 -2.00 -10.76
C GLN A 88 -4.93 -2.10 -12.27
N ASN A 89 -4.37 -1.15 -13.01
CA ASN A 89 -4.40 -1.14 -14.46
C ASN A 89 -3.54 -2.29 -15.02
N LYS A 90 -3.86 -2.75 -16.23
CA LYS A 90 -3.12 -3.82 -16.93
C LYS A 90 -1.61 -3.59 -17.01
N ASN A 91 -1.17 -2.33 -17.04
CA ASN A 91 0.25 -1.97 -17.06
C ASN A 91 0.99 -2.39 -15.78
N LEU A 92 0.32 -2.42 -14.62
CA LEU A 92 0.90 -2.82 -13.33
C LEU A 92 0.77 -4.31 -13.04
N ALA A 93 0.05 -5.06 -13.89
CA ALA A 93 -0.16 -6.49 -13.68
C ALA A 93 1.18 -7.25 -13.64
N GLY A 94 1.40 -7.97 -12.54
CA GLY A 94 2.62 -8.76 -12.33
C GLY A 94 3.87 -7.95 -11.98
N GLN A 95 3.76 -6.62 -11.83
CA GLN A 95 4.87 -5.80 -11.34
C GLN A 95 4.96 -5.89 -9.82
N GLN A 96 6.17 -5.72 -9.28
CA GLN A 96 6.37 -5.56 -7.85
C GLN A 96 5.95 -4.14 -7.47
N ILE A 97 5.00 -4.00 -6.55
CA ILE A 97 4.59 -2.69 -6.05
C ILE A 97 5.69 -2.14 -5.15
N ILE A 98 6.12 -0.91 -5.43
CA ILE A 98 7.19 -0.25 -4.66
C ILE A 98 6.72 0.91 -3.83
N THR A 99 5.69 1.62 -4.29
CA THR A 99 5.14 2.71 -3.50
C THR A 99 3.69 2.96 -3.85
N TYR A 100 3.01 3.52 -2.86
CA TYR A 100 1.68 4.08 -2.99
C TYR A 100 1.66 5.39 -2.22
N LEU A 101 1.16 6.44 -2.86
CA LEU A 101 0.99 7.74 -2.22
C LEU A 101 -0.45 8.18 -2.39
N ALA A 102 -0.97 8.85 -1.36
CA ALA A 102 -2.24 9.54 -1.42
C ALA A 102 -2.00 11.03 -1.18
N SER A 103 -2.67 11.86 -1.96
CA SER A 103 -2.77 13.30 -1.71
C SER A 103 -3.38 13.57 -0.31
N PRO A 104 -3.09 14.71 0.33
CA PRO A 104 -3.60 14.99 1.69
C PRO A 104 -5.12 15.02 1.80
N ASN A 105 -5.82 15.46 0.75
CA ASN A 105 -7.28 15.41 0.67
C ASN A 105 -7.84 14.02 0.30
N LYS A 106 -6.97 13.03 0.07
CA LYS A 106 -7.29 11.63 -0.27
C LYS A 106 -8.13 11.49 -1.56
N LYS A 107 -8.10 12.49 -2.46
CA LYS A 107 -8.81 12.48 -3.74
C LYS A 107 -7.98 11.92 -4.88
N TRP A 108 -6.66 12.08 -4.79
CA TRP A 108 -5.69 11.53 -5.73
C TRP A 108 -4.79 10.50 -5.06
N MET A 109 -4.52 9.42 -5.78
CA MET A 109 -3.67 8.32 -5.36
C MET A 109 -2.78 7.89 -6.51
N VAL A 110 -1.51 7.60 -6.23
CA VAL A 110 -0.58 7.06 -7.22
C VAL A 110 -0.07 5.72 -6.73
N LEU A 111 -0.17 4.70 -7.59
CA LEU A 111 0.41 3.38 -7.37
C LEU A 111 1.57 3.19 -8.35
N VAL A 112 2.73 2.78 -7.83
CA VAL A 112 3.95 2.61 -8.61
C VAL A 112 4.44 1.17 -8.51
N GLY A 113 4.65 0.57 -9.67
CA GLY A 113 5.22 -0.78 -9.82
C GLY A 113 6.54 -0.75 -10.56
N ILE A 114 7.38 -1.75 -10.27
CA ILE A 114 8.65 -2.00 -10.95
C ILE A 114 8.69 -3.43 -11.50
N THR A 115 9.34 -3.60 -12.63
CA THR A 115 9.81 -4.88 -13.14
C THR A 115 11.27 -4.74 -13.51
N ILE A 116 12.10 -5.62 -12.96
CA ILE A 116 13.52 -5.70 -13.27
C ILE A 116 13.72 -6.96 -14.10
N ASN A 117 14.23 -6.82 -15.31
CA ASN A 117 14.71 -7.97 -16.08
C ASN A 117 16.21 -8.14 -15.85
N PRO A 118 16.64 -9.08 -14.99
CA PRO A 118 18.03 -9.22 -14.61
C PRO A 118 18.93 -9.61 -15.79
N SER A 119 18.39 -10.33 -16.79
CA SER A 119 19.16 -10.80 -17.95
C SER A 119 19.61 -9.67 -18.89
N VAL A 120 18.89 -8.54 -18.90
CA VAL A 120 19.20 -7.38 -19.76
C VAL A 120 19.43 -6.09 -18.97
N LEU A 121 19.52 -6.17 -17.63
CA LEU A 121 19.65 -5.04 -16.70
C LEU A 121 18.64 -3.90 -16.96
N LYS A 122 17.46 -4.23 -17.51
CA LYS A 122 16.45 -3.25 -17.88
C LYS A 122 15.43 -3.12 -16.76
N VAL A 123 15.22 -1.88 -16.31
CA VAL A 123 14.19 -1.52 -15.34
C VAL A 123 13.00 -0.92 -16.08
N LYS A 124 11.81 -1.45 -15.83
CA LYS A 124 10.54 -0.86 -16.25
C LYS A 124 9.80 -0.39 -15.00
N ILE A 125 9.51 0.90 -14.92
CA ILE A 125 8.62 1.46 -13.90
C ILE A 125 7.29 1.82 -14.56
N SER A 126 6.19 1.52 -13.89
CA SER A 126 4.86 1.91 -14.34
C SER A 126 4.12 2.60 -13.21
N MET A 127 3.36 3.63 -13.56
CA MET A 127 2.56 4.38 -12.60
C MET A 127 1.10 4.40 -13.02
N GLN A 128 0.22 4.34 -12.03
CA GLN A 128 -1.20 4.57 -12.15
C GLN A 128 -1.59 5.70 -11.22
N LEU A 129 -2.06 6.81 -11.79
CA LEU A 129 -2.73 7.88 -11.06
C LEU A 129 -4.22 7.62 -11.08
N HIS A 130 -4.85 7.64 -9.91
CA HIS A 130 -6.28 7.45 -9.72
C HIS A 130 -6.91 8.69 -9.09
N ASN A 131 -8.06 9.10 -9.60
CA ASN A 131 -8.95 10.09 -8.99
C ASN A 131 -10.15 9.37 -8.38
N LYS A 132 -10.35 9.51 -7.07
CA LYS A 132 -11.43 8.84 -6.33
C LYS A 132 -12.81 9.41 -6.66
N ASP A 133 -12.93 10.73 -6.84
CA ASP A 133 -14.22 11.39 -7.06
C ASP A 133 -14.79 11.04 -8.44
N CYS A 134 -13.93 11.00 -9.45
CA CYS A 134 -14.30 10.65 -10.82
C CYS A 134 -14.25 9.13 -11.08
N ALA A 135 -13.67 8.35 -10.17
CA ALA A 135 -13.38 6.92 -10.35
C ALA A 135 -12.56 6.60 -11.62
N ILE A 136 -11.65 7.50 -12.02
CA ILE A 136 -10.86 7.37 -13.25
C ILE A 136 -9.40 7.08 -12.90
N SER A 137 -8.79 6.16 -13.65
CA SER A 137 -7.38 5.80 -13.55
C SER A 137 -6.63 6.09 -14.85
N GLN A 138 -5.49 6.74 -14.76
CA GLN A 138 -4.60 7.02 -15.90
C GLN A 138 -3.23 6.38 -15.67
N SER A 139 -2.67 5.78 -16.73
CA SER A 139 -1.29 5.33 -16.71
C SER A 139 -0.36 6.51 -17.02
N ILE A 140 0.64 6.71 -16.16
CA ILE A 140 1.64 7.78 -16.34
C ILE A 140 3.02 7.15 -16.52
N LYS A 141 3.83 7.75 -17.39
CA LYS A 141 5.25 7.43 -17.51
C LYS A 141 6.02 8.22 -16.45
N GLY A 142 6.68 7.54 -15.55
CA GLY A 142 7.48 8.16 -14.49
C GLY A 142 8.22 7.11 -13.66
N HIS A 143 9.23 7.57 -12.91
CA HIS A 143 10.06 6.71 -12.05
C HIS A 143 9.80 6.95 -10.55
N ALA A 144 9.54 8.20 -10.16
CA ALA A 144 9.09 8.60 -8.83
C ALA A 144 7.90 9.56 -8.91
N ALA A 145 7.12 9.66 -7.84
CA ALA A 145 5.99 10.57 -7.73
C ALA A 145 5.95 11.17 -6.32
N SER A 146 5.35 12.36 -6.20
CA SER A 146 4.99 13.00 -4.93
C SER A 146 3.81 13.94 -5.16
N PHE A 147 3.02 14.19 -4.12
CA PHE A 147 1.96 15.20 -4.16
C PHE A 147 2.45 16.45 -3.41
N ALA A 148 2.41 17.60 -4.07
CA ALA A 148 2.71 18.88 -3.46
C ALA A 148 1.45 19.52 -2.88
N ASN A 149 1.61 20.26 -1.78
CA ASN A 149 0.62 21.22 -1.30
C ASN A 149 1.01 22.60 -1.81
N TYR A 150 0.08 23.31 -2.42
CA TYR A 150 0.26 24.71 -2.76
C TYR A 150 -0.46 25.55 -1.69
N CYS A 151 0.26 26.51 -1.12
CA CYS A 151 -0.27 27.51 -0.19
C CYS A 151 -0.98 28.62 -0.95
#